data_AF-A0A151UHR9-F1
#
_entry.id   AF-A0A151UHR9-F1
#
_cell.length_a   1.000
_cell.length_b   1.000
_cell.length_c   1.000
_cell.angle_alpha   90.00
_cell.angle_beta   90.00
_cell.angle_gamma   90.00
#
_symmetry.space_group_name_H-M   'P 1'
#
loop_
_entity.id
_entity.type
_entity.pdbx_description
1 polymer ?
#
loop_
_entity_poly.entity_id
_entity_poly.type
_entity_poly.pdbx_seq_one_letter_code
_entity_poly.pdbx_strand_id
1 'polypeptide(L)'
;LSGEKTLKVLMKYGLRFGEMSCFHRYNEDGTKLLFSVLQITDTGMDGFDLENLSTDPIKGLAFFLALPHRDVQNAFDTMDSISRLIAREIDGTVYDQNNQEFTPQLREHWRHLAIDYRAGQAIDA
;
A
#
# COMPACT_ATOMS: atom_id res chain seq x y z
N LEU A 1 13.76 8.01 3.93
CA LEU A 1 14.03 7.13 2.77
C LEU A 1 14.37 8.02 1.56
N SER A 2 15.40 7.72 0.75
CA SER A 2 15.62 8.54 -0.46
C SER A 2 14.53 8.24 -1.49
N GLY A 3 14.05 9.27 -2.16
CA GLY A 3 12.98 9.08 -3.12
C GLY A 3 13.40 8.29 -4.37
N GLU A 4 14.68 8.36 -4.80
CA GLU A 4 15.23 7.45 -5.82
C GLU A 4 15.17 5.97 -5.39
N LYS A 5 15.53 5.64 -4.14
CA LYS A 5 15.42 4.27 -3.62
C LYS A 5 13.96 3.83 -3.56
N THR A 6 13.05 4.74 -3.20
CA THR A 6 11.60 4.51 -3.18
C THR A 6 11.08 4.15 -4.56
N LEU A 7 11.40 4.95 -5.58
CA LEU A 7 10.97 4.70 -6.95
C LEU A 7 11.47 3.34 -7.45
N LYS A 8 12.76 3.05 -7.24
CA LYS A 8 13.36 1.77 -7.63
C LYS A 8 12.67 0.58 -6.96
N VAL A 9 12.38 0.67 -5.67
CA VAL A 9 11.75 -0.44 -4.94
C VAL A 9 10.30 -0.66 -5.38
N LEU A 10 9.53 0.41 -5.57
CA LEU A 10 8.15 0.31 -6.04
C LEU A 10 8.07 -0.32 -7.44
N MET A 11 8.93 0.12 -8.36
CA MET A 11 9.01 -0.45 -9.70
C MET A 11 9.48 -1.91 -9.69
N LYS A 12 10.46 -2.26 -8.85
CA LYS A 12 10.99 -3.62 -8.70
C LYS A 12 9.90 -4.62 -8.29
N TYR A 13 9.00 -4.24 -7.39
CA TYR A 13 7.86 -5.06 -7.00
C TYR A 13 6.63 -4.87 -7.90
N GLY A 14 6.84 -4.25 -9.07
CA GLY A 14 5.88 -4.15 -10.15
C GLY A 14 4.68 -3.26 -9.85
N LEU A 15 4.87 -2.23 -9.03
CA LEU A 15 3.94 -1.12 -8.95
C LEU A 15 4.20 -0.14 -10.11
N ARG A 16 3.12 0.46 -10.62
CA ARG A 16 3.15 1.41 -11.74
C ARG A 16 2.55 2.73 -11.30
N PHE A 17 3.22 3.83 -11.57
CA PHE A 17 2.65 5.15 -11.34
C PHE A 17 1.45 5.38 -12.29
N GLY A 18 0.39 5.99 -11.79
CA GLY A 18 -0.82 6.21 -12.59
C GLY A 18 -1.75 7.27 -12.00
N GLU A 19 -3.05 6.95 -12.02
CA GLU A 19 -4.10 7.87 -11.63
C GLU A 19 -3.93 8.40 -10.21
N MET A 20 -4.40 9.63 -9.98
CA MET A 20 -4.34 10.30 -8.67
C MET A 20 -2.93 10.39 -8.07
N SER A 21 -1.91 10.42 -8.93
CA SER A 21 -0.51 10.47 -8.52
C SER A 21 -0.11 9.31 -7.59
N CYS A 22 -0.74 8.14 -7.75
CA CYS A 22 -0.48 6.96 -6.94
C CYS A 22 0.40 5.95 -7.66
N PHE A 23 1.02 5.06 -6.89
CA PHE A 23 1.55 3.80 -7.42
C PHE A 23 0.51 2.70 -7.27
N HIS A 24 0.28 1.93 -8.33
CA HIS A 24 -0.74 0.91 -8.41
C HIS A 24 -0.13 -0.46 -8.65
N ARG A 25 -0.63 -1.47 -7.94
CA ARG A 25 -0.35 -2.88 -8.25
C ARG A 25 -1.57 -3.47 -8.94
N TYR A 26 -1.35 -4.01 -10.14
CA TYR A 26 -2.34 -4.80 -10.85
C TYR A 26 -2.04 -6.30 -10.65
N ASN A 27 -3.03 -7.14 -10.94
CA ASN A 27 -2.84 -8.58 -11.06
C ASN A 27 -1.86 -8.93 -12.20
N GLU A 28 -1.46 -10.20 -12.30
CA GLU A 28 -0.40 -10.64 -13.21
C GLU A 28 -0.67 -10.32 -14.69
N ASP A 29 -1.94 -10.38 -15.12
CA ASP A 29 -2.35 -10.01 -16.48
C ASP A 29 -2.49 -8.50 -16.72
N GLY A 30 -2.37 -7.69 -15.66
CA GLY A 30 -2.43 -6.23 -15.71
C GLY A 30 -3.82 -5.64 -15.89
N THR A 31 -4.89 -6.44 -15.77
CA THR A 31 -6.27 -6.00 -16.08
C THR A 31 -7.04 -5.49 -14.87
N LYS A 32 -6.65 -5.89 -13.64
CA LYS A 32 -7.37 -5.57 -12.41
C LYS A 32 -6.44 -4.91 -11.41
N LEU A 33 -6.83 -3.74 -10.93
CA LEU A 33 -6.17 -3.08 -9.82
C LEU A 33 -6.36 -3.93 -8.55
N LEU A 34 -5.29 -4.19 -7.81
CA LEU A 34 -5.32 -4.91 -6.54
C LEU A 34 -5.26 -3.93 -5.35
N PHE A 35 -4.25 -3.07 -5.34
CA PHE A 35 -4.05 -2.07 -4.30
C PHE A 35 -3.24 -0.89 -4.84
N SER A 36 -3.22 0.20 -4.08
CA SER A 36 -2.47 1.40 -4.41
C SER A 36 -1.61 1.86 -3.25
N VAL A 37 -0.66 2.73 -3.55
CA VAL A 37 0.32 3.27 -2.60
C VAL A 37 0.35 4.78 -2.72
N LEU A 38 0.34 5.45 -1.58
CA LEU A 38 0.57 6.88 -1.38
C LEU A 38 1.88 7.09 -0.61
N GLN A 39 2.40 8.31 -0.64
CA GLN A 39 3.46 8.72 0.28
C GLN A 39 2.87 9.27 1.58
N ILE A 40 3.62 9.11 2.66
CA ILE A 40 3.34 9.78 3.94
C ILE A 40 4.12 11.10 3.97
N THR A 41 3.42 12.18 4.28
CA THR A 41 3.92 13.56 4.42
C THR A 41 3.62 14.07 5.84
N ASP A 42 4.05 15.29 6.17
CA ASP A 42 3.70 15.93 7.45
C ASP A 42 2.21 16.21 7.62
N THR A 43 1.49 16.37 6.51
CA THR A 43 0.07 16.71 6.49
C THR A 43 -0.84 15.49 6.32
N GLY A 44 -0.26 14.28 6.28
CA GLY A 44 -0.98 13.02 6.08
C GLY A 44 -0.52 12.26 4.84
N MET A 45 -1.41 11.47 4.27
CA MET A 45 -1.12 10.69 3.05
C MET A 45 -1.41 11.54 1.82
N ASP A 46 -0.47 11.56 0.86
CA ASP A 46 -0.61 12.33 -0.37
C ASP A 46 -0.03 11.57 -1.58
N GLY A 47 -0.40 12.00 -2.79
CA GLY A 47 0.12 11.48 -4.05
C GLY A 47 1.61 11.80 -4.21
N PHE A 48 2.28 11.05 -5.08
CA PHE A 48 3.70 11.26 -5.41
C PHE A 48 3.85 12.35 -6.46
N ASP A 49 4.71 13.32 -6.17
CA ASP A 49 5.21 14.26 -7.18
C ASP A 49 6.43 13.65 -7.89
N LEU A 50 6.24 13.12 -9.11
CA LEU A 50 7.33 12.47 -9.85
C LEU A 50 8.49 13.40 -10.20
N GLU A 51 8.24 14.71 -10.36
CA GLU A 51 9.28 15.67 -10.72
C GLU A 51 10.30 15.80 -9.58
N ASN A 52 9.78 15.86 -8.34
CA ASN A 52 10.58 16.01 -7.13
C ASN A 52 10.84 14.68 -6.39
N LEU A 53 10.22 13.57 -6.81
CA LEU A 53 10.35 12.27 -6.14
C LEU A 53 11.80 11.78 -6.11
N SER A 54 12.62 12.09 -7.10
CA SER A 54 14.02 11.63 -7.10
C SER A 54 14.88 12.36 -6.07
N THR A 55 14.52 13.60 -5.72
CA THR A 55 15.30 14.50 -4.87
C THR A 55 14.81 14.51 -3.43
N ASP A 56 13.50 14.37 -3.24
CA ASP A 56 12.89 14.60 -1.94
C ASP A 56 12.88 13.33 -1.07
N PRO A 57 13.12 13.48 0.24
CA PRO A 57 13.06 12.35 1.16
C PRO A 57 11.59 11.92 1.37
N ILE A 58 11.33 10.63 1.20
CA ILE A 58 10.05 10.02 1.55
C ILE A 58 10.07 9.61 3.03
N LYS A 59 9.02 9.99 3.76
CA LYS A 59 8.88 9.67 5.19
C LYS A 59 8.33 8.27 5.41
N GLY A 60 7.42 7.84 4.54
CA GLY A 60 6.85 6.51 4.58
C GLY A 60 5.95 6.25 3.37
N LEU A 61 5.45 5.03 3.30
CA LEU A 61 4.56 4.55 2.24
C LEU A 61 3.27 4.07 2.88
N ALA A 62 2.14 4.50 2.34
CA ALA A 62 0.82 4.07 2.78
C ALA A 62 0.22 3.16 1.72
N PHE A 63 0.11 1.86 2.02
CA PHE A 63 -0.51 0.86 1.17
C PHE A 63 -2.00 0.77 1.52
N PHE A 64 -2.86 0.84 0.51
CA PHE A 64 -4.31 0.78 0.74
C PHE A 64 -5.01 -0.04 -0.33
N LEU A 65 -6.05 -0.75 0.11
CA LEU A 65 -6.90 -1.60 -0.71
C LEU A 65 -8.32 -1.03 -0.69
N ALA A 66 -8.83 -0.64 -1.85
CA ALA A 66 -10.17 -0.11 -1.97
C ALA A 66 -11.21 -1.24 -1.81
N LEU A 67 -12.15 -1.06 -0.87
CA LEU A 67 -13.21 -2.02 -0.59
C LEU A 67 -14.60 -1.44 -0.97
N PRO A 68 -15.55 -2.29 -1.41
CA PRO A 68 -15.41 -3.74 -1.59
C PRO A 68 -14.56 -4.09 -2.82
N HIS A 69 -13.80 -5.19 -2.75
CA HIS A 69 -12.96 -5.66 -3.84
C HIS A 69 -13.41 -7.05 -4.32
N ARG A 70 -13.53 -7.25 -5.64
CA ARG A 70 -14.01 -8.53 -6.21
C ARG A 70 -13.10 -9.72 -5.90
N ASP A 71 -11.81 -9.46 -5.76
CA ASP A 71 -10.78 -10.45 -5.46
C ASP A 71 -9.99 -10.03 -4.20
N VAL A 72 -10.73 -9.70 -3.14
CA VAL A 72 -10.19 -9.08 -1.92
C VAL A 72 -9.09 -9.92 -1.26
N GLN A 73 -9.24 -11.25 -1.25
CA GLN A 73 -8.25 -12.14 -0.64
C GLN A 73 -6.91 -12.03 -1.34
N ASN A 74 -6.89 -12.20 -2.66
CA ASN A 74 -5.68 -12.07 -3.47
C ASN A 74 -5.08 -10.67 -3.38
N ALA A 75 -5.91 -9.63 -3.47
CA ALA A 75 -5.45 -8.25 -3.38
C ALA A 75 -4.80 -7.94 -2.01
N PHE A 76 -5.41 -8.41 -0.91
CA PHE A 76 -4.89 -8.22 0.44
C PHE A 76 -3.61 -9.04 0.66
N ASP A 77 -3.61 -10.32 0.30
CA ASP A 77 -2.46 -11.21 0.47
C ASP A 77 -1.26 -10.70 -0.35
N THR A 78 -1.51 -10.19 -1.57
CA THR A 78 -0.48 -9.55 -2.40
C THR A 78 0.02 -8.24 -1.79
N MET A 79 -0.87 -7.41 -1.26
CA MET A 79 -0.52 -6.14 -0.60
C MET A 79 0.37 -6.36 0.63
N ASP A 80 -0.01 -7.28 1.52
CA ASP A 80 0.78 -7.65 2.70
C ASP A 80 2.14 -8.25 2.32
N SER A 81 2.18 -9.12 1.32
CA SER A 81 3.43 -9.70 0.84
C SER A 81 4.39 -8.62 0.31
N ILE A 82 3.91 -7.75 -0.58
CA ILE A 82 4.72 -6.70 -1.20
C ILE A 82 5.15 -5.64 -0.17
N SER A 83 4.27 -5.23 0.75
CA SER A 83 4.62 -4.24 1.77
C SER A 83 5.76 -4.72 2.67
N ARG A 84 5.75 -6.01 3.06
CA ARG A 84 6.83 -6.63 3.85
C ARG A 84 8.13 -6.78 3.06
N LEU A 85 8.05 -7.12 1.77
CA LEU A 85 9.23 -7.19 0.91
C LEU A 85 9.90 -5.82 0.74
N ILE A 86 9.09 -4.78 0.49
CA ILE A 86 9.56 -3.41 0.42
C ILE A 86 10.17 -2.97 1.75
N ALA A 87 9.47 -3.20 2.87
CA ALA A 87 9.93 -2.84 4.20
C ALA A 87 11.33 -3.42 4.50
N ARG A 88 11.57 -4.70 4.18
CA ARG A 88 12.90 -5.32 4.33
C ARG A 88 13.97 -4.66 3.49
N GLU A 89 13.66 -4.23 2.27
CA GLU A 89 14.64 -3.62 1.36
C GLU A 89 14.99 -2.17 1.72
N ILE A 90 14.09 -1.49 2.44
CA ILE A 90 14.29 -0.12 2.92
C ILE A 90 14.65 -0.05 4.41
N ASP A 91 14.88 -1.20 5.06
CA ASP A 91 15.12 -1.31 6.50
C ASP A 91 14.00 -0.65 7.34
N GLY A 92 12.76 -0.81 6.89
CA GLY A 92 11.55 -0.28 7.50
C GLY A 92 10.70 -1.34 8.22
N THR A 93 9.69 -0.85 8.94
CA THR A 93 8.71 -1.66 9.67
C THR A 93 7.32 -1.40 9.10
N VAL A 94 6.48 -2.44 9.06
CA VAL A 94 5.09 -2.32 8.60
C VAL A 94 4.20 -2.08 9.81
N TYR A 95 3.33 -1.08 9.71
CA TYR A 95 2.33 -0.75 10.73
C TYR A 95 0.93 -0.83 10.10
N ASP A 96 -0.09 -1.08 10.92
CA ASP A 96 -1.48 -0.92 10.52
C ASP A 96 -1.94 0.55 10.64
N GLN A 97 -3.21 0.80 10.32
CA GLN A 97 -3.81 2.14 10.39
C GLN A 97 -3.87 2.74 11.82
N ASN A 98 -3.73 1.90 12.86
CA ASN A 98 -3.74 2.32 14.26
C ASN A 98 -2.30 2.51 14.80
N ASN A 99 -1.29 2.53 13.93
CA ASN A 99 0.14 2.56 14.28
C ASN A 99 0.60 1.35 15.11
N GLN A 100 -0.07 0.21 15.01
CA GLN A 100 0.38 -1.04 15.61
C GLN A 100 1.28 -1.79 14.63
N GLU A 101 2.39 -2.33 15.11
CA GLU A 101 3.28 -3.14 14.27
C GLU A 101 2.52 -4.33 13.68
N PHE A 102 2.71 -4.59 12.39
CA PHE A 102 1.88 -5.50 11.62
C PHE A 102 2.26 -6.97 11.82
N THR A 103 1.81 -7.51 12.97
CA THR A 103 2.01 -8.91 13.38
C THR A 103 1.18 -9.90 12.55
N PRO A 104 1.51 -11.21 12.58
CA PRO A 104 0.68 -12.24 11.95
C PRO A 104 -0.76 -12.28 12.46
N GLN A 105 -0.98 -12.02 13.76
CA GLN A 105 -2.32 -11.97 14.35
C GLN A 105 -3.12 -10.80 13.78
N LEU A 106 -2.48 -9.63 13.70
CA LEU A 106 -3.10 -8.42 13.16
C LEU A 106 -3.39 -8.56 11.66
N ARG A 107 -2.49 -9.23 10.92
CA ARG A 107 -2.71 -9.60 9.51
C ARG A 107 -4.01 -10.38 9.33
N GLU A 108 -4.23 -11.45 10.08
CA GLU A 108 -5.46 -12.25 9.96
C GLU A 108 -6.71 -11.45 10.34
N HIS A 109 -6.62 -10.61 11.37
CA HIS A 109 -7.70 -9.70 11.75
C HIS A 109 -8.12 -8.77 10.60
N TRP A 110 -7.16 -8.06 10.00
CA TRP A 110 -7.43 -7.17 8.87
C TRP A 110 -7.88 -7.91 7.61
N ARG A 111 -7.34 -9.11 7.38
CA ARG A 111 -7.75 -9.98 6.27
C ARG A 111 -9.23 -10.34 6.38
N HIS A 112 -9.69 -10.74 7.57
CA HIS A 112 -11.10 -11.05 7.82
C HIS A 112 -11.99 -9.82 7.64
N LEU A 113 -11.60 -8.67 8.20
CA LEU A 113 -12.35 -7.42 8.03
C LEU A 113 -12.51 -7.03 6.55
N ALA A 114 -11.45 -7.18 5.76
CA ALA A 114 -11.51 -6.89 4.33
C ALA A 114 -12.47 -7.82 3.57
N ILE A 115 -12.47 -9.11 3.90
CA ILE A 115 -13.35 -10.12 3.29
C ILE A 115 -14.82 -9.87 3.65
N ASP A 116 -15.09 -9.51 4.90
CA ASP A 116 -16.44 -9.32 5.41
C ASP A 116 -17.02 -7.95 5.07
N TYR A 117 -16.20 -6.99 4.63
CA TYR A 117 -16.64 -5.65 4.26
C TYR A 117 -17.77 -5.69 3.22
N ARG A 118 -18.85 -4.93 3.51
CA ARG A 118 -19.96 -4.68 2.59
C ARG A 118 -20.14 -3.18 2.43
N ALA A 119 -20.32 -2.71 1.19
CA ALA A 119 -20.62 -1.31 0.94
C ALA A 119 -21.89 -0.90 1.70
N GLY A 120 -21.79 0.14 2.53
CA GLY A 120 -22.89 0.62 3.37
C GLY A 120 -22.95 0.04 4.78
N GLN A 121 -22.05 -0.87 5.17
CA GLN A 121 -21.77 -1.12 6.58
C GLN A 121 -20.86 0.00 7.09
N ALA A 122 -21.32 0.75 8.08
CA ALA A 122 -20.43 1.61 8.85
C ALA A 122 -19.39 0.70 9.51
N ILE A 123 -18.11 0.98 9.25
CA ILE A 123 -17.05 0.57 10.15
C ILE A 123 -17.24 1.45 11.39
N ASP A 124 -17.99 0.94 12.37
CA ASP A 124 -18.06 1.56 13.69
C ASP A 124 -16.62 1.56 14.23
N ALA A 125 -16.03 2.75 14.24
CA ALA A 125 -14.72 3.05 14.79
C ALA A 125 -14.77 3.12 16.32
#